data_AF-A0A9P7FQX6-F1
#
_entry.id   AF-A0A9P7FQX6-F1
#
_cell.length_a   1.000
_cell.length_b   1.000
_cell.length_c   1.000
_cell.angle_alpha   90.00
_cell.angle_beta   90.00
_cell.angle_gamma   90.00
#
_symmetry.space_group_name_H-M   'P 1'
#
loop_
_entity.id
_entity.type
_entity.pdbx_description
1 polymer ?
#
loop_
_entity_poly.entity_id
_entity_poly.type
_entity_poly.pdbx_seq_one_letter_code
_entity_poly.pdbx_strand_id
1 'polypeptide(L)'
;MQTGRGALSQHGDFWYPVRLIQKVEGDWRVQWWRGAHFTLTIVVAGGISLVEPADIVDSVWLDCKNRRMIWLRRWKHTCEVENSEDILADPTRIPYTKDIDDLLSPFRDILSKLTTHQFEDLKGEVISVKSWLEGTKRPLTSTLVPHVGSLSVLGRARIANWFDVYMTLKDKEIRLSWLGYLPIAHAYTLYIAHSLTFDEKTVELSWEELLGQAWKVQLTGTPSWLVDVDVECECLYQLKEEMFKVSA
;
A
#
# COMPACT_ATOMS: atom_id res chain seq x y z
N MET A 1 -24.92 13.95 4.33
CA MET A 1 -24.30 12.64 4.02
C MET A 1 -23.86 12.58 2.58
N GLN A 2 -22.55 12.40 2.37
CA GLN A 2 -21.92 12.27 1.06
C GLN A 2 -21.18 10.93 0.99
N THR A 3 -21.23 10.27 -0.17
CA THR A 3 -20.48 9.03 -0.42
C THR A 3 -18.97 9.26 -0.31
N GLY A 4 -18.25 8.26 0.20
CA GLY A 4 -16.80 8.31 0.39
C GLY A 4 -16.34 9.10 1.62
N ARG A 5 -17.25 9.68 2.42
CA ARG A 5 -16.89 10.37 3.66
C ARG A 5 -16.96 9.44 4.88
N GLY A 6 -16.20 9.79 5.91
CA GLY A 6 -16.34 9.23 7.25
C GLY A 6 -17.63 9.73 7.92
N ALA A 7 -18.24 8.87 8.73
CA ALA A 7 -19.37 9.17 9.59
C ALA A 7 -19.29 8.32 10.87
N LEU A 8 -20.17 8.57 11.82
CA LEU A 8 -20.45 7.68 12.94
C LEU A 8 -21.76 6.94 12.66
N SER A 9 -21.81 5.67 13.04
CA SER A 9 -23.03 4.88 13.00
C SER A 9 -23.28 4.17 14.32
N GLN A 10 -24.56 4.07 14.70
CA GLN A 10 -24.97 3.45 15.95
C GLN A 10 -25.00 1.92 15.83
N HIS A 11 -24.45 1.23 16.84
CA HIS A 11 -24.58 -0.20 17.00
C HIS A 11 -24.73 -0.54 18.49
N GLY A 12 -25.93 -1.00 18.88
CA GLY A 12 -26.34 -1.10 20.28
C GLY A 12 -26.41 0.30 20.91
N ASP A 13 -25.83 0.44 22.09
CA ASP A 13 -25.85 1.71 22.85
C ASP A 13 -24.73 2.69 22.44
N PHE A 14 -23.89 2.33 21.48
CA PHE A 14 -22.66 3.05 21.18
C PHE A 14 -22.53 3.41 19.71
N TRP A 15 -21.79 4.47 19.44
CA TRP A 15 -21.48 4.94 18.10
C TRP A 15 -20.06 4.53 17.71
N TYR A 16 -19.89 4.10 16.47
CA TYR A 16 -18.59 3.68 15.92
C TYR A 16 -18.32 4.35 14.57
N PRO A 17 -17.05 4.52 14.20
CA PRO A 17 -16.72 5.14 12.93
C PRO A 17 -17.02 4.21 11.76
N VAL A 18 -17.56 4.79 10.71
CA VAL A 18 -17.89 4.11 9.46
C VAL A 18 -17.51 4.96 8.26
N ARG A 19 -17.35 4.32 7.11
CA ARG A 19 -17.25 4.97 5.80
C ARG A 19 -18.57 4.78 5.06
N LEU A 20 -19.14 5.87 4.55
CA LEU A 20 -20.34 5.83 3.71
C LEU A 20 -19.95 5.37 2.31
N ILE A 21 -20.40 4.17 1.89
CA ILE A 21 -20.08 3.63 0.56
C ILE A 21 -21.09 4.15 -0.46
N GLN A 22 -22.38 3.84 -0.25
CA GLN A 22 -23.47 4.17 -1.17
C GLN A 22 -24.82 4.12 -0.48
N LYS A 23 -25.80 4.82 -1.04
CA LYS A 23 -27.21 4.73 -0.61
C LYS A 23 -27.92 3.62 -1.38
N VAL A 24 -28.65 2.74 -0.70
CA VAL A 24 -29.40 1.61 -1.26
C VAL A 24 -30.81 1.61 -0.69
N GLU A 25 -31.83 1.79 -1.53
CA GLU A 25 -33.26 1.68 -1.16
C GLU A 25 -33.72 2.55 0.03
N GLY A 26 -33.00 3.62 0.34
CA GLY A 26 -33.31 4.51 1.47
C GLY A 26 -32.27 4.41 2.58
N ASP A 27 -31.64 3.26 2.72
CA ASP A 27 -30.58 2.97 3.68
C ASP A 27 -29.19 3.30 3.14
N TRP A 28 -28.21 3.30 4.04
CA TRP A 28 -26.80 3.49 3.70
C TRP A 28 -26.04 2.18 3.83
N ARG A 29 -25.36 1.81 2.76
CA ARG A 29 -24.30 0.81 2.81
C ARG A 29 -23.06 1.47 3.40
N VAL A 30 -22.64 0.99 4.56
CA VAL A 30 -21.48 1.52 5.28
C VAL A 30 -20.44 0.43 5.50
N GLN A 31 -19.18 0.82 5.52
CA GLN A 31 -18.08 -0.02 5.96
C GLN A 31 -17.68 0.37 7.38
N TRP A 32 -17.68 -0.57 8.31
CA TRP A 32 -17.27 -0.32 9.69
C TRP A 32 -15.76 -0.17 9.79
N TRP A 33 -15.30 0.73 10.65
CA TRP A 33 -13.87 0.88 10.90
C TRP A 33 -13.27 -0.45 11.39
N ARG A 34 -12.20 -0.91 10.75
CA ARG A 34 -11.51 -2.17 11.11
C ARG A 34 -10.89 -2.17 12.50
N GLY A 35 -10.63 -1.00 13.08
CA GLY A 35 -10.18 -0.86 14.46
C GLY A 35 -11.31 -0.83 15.51
N ALA A 36 -12.57 -1.00 15.11
CA ALA A 36 -13.72 -1.00 16.01
C ALA A 36 -13.74 -2.27 16.88
N HIS A 37 -14.08 -2.10 18.17
CA HIS A 37 -14.25 -3.22 19.11
C HIS A 37 -15.72 -3.33 19.51
N PHE A 38 -16.45 -4.24 18.86
CA PHE A 38 -17.85 -4.50 19.15
C PHE A 38 -18.02 -5.50 20.30
N THR A 39 -19.08 -5.34 21.11
CA THR A 39 -19.47 -6.36 22.11
C THR A 39 -20.34 -7.46 21.55
N LEU A 40 -21.06 -7.20 20.46
CA LEU A 40 -21.99 -8.13 19.83
C LEU A 40 -21.43 -8.51 18.46
N THR A 41 -21.49 -9.80 18.13
CA THR A 41 -20.88 -10.38 16.92
C THR A 41 -21.72 -10.20 15.65
N ILE A 42 -22.81 -9.43 15.70
CA ILE A 42 -23.70 -9.18 14.55
C ILE A 42 -22.96 -8.34 13.49
N VAL A 43 -22.12 -7.41 13.94
CA VAL A 43 -21.29 -6.56 13.09
C VAL A 43 -19.83 -6.96 13.24
N VAL A 44 -19.13 -7.05 12.11
CA VAL A 44 -17.71 -7.37 12.05
C VAL A 44 -16.91 -6.11 11.75
N ALA A 45 -15.80 -5.90 12.46
CA ALA A 45 -14.89 -4.79 12.21
C ALA A 45 -14.30 -4.89 10.79
N GLY A 46 -14.33 -3.81 10.02
CA GLY A 46 -13.95 -3.81 8.60
C GLY A 46 -15.04 -4.34 7.67
N GLY A 47 -16.10 -4.93 8.23
CA GLY A 47 -17.23 -5.47 7.48
C GLY A 47 -18.13 -4.39 6.89
N ILE A 48 -19.00 -4.81 5.97
CA ILE A 48 -19.99 -3.94 5.32
C ILE A 48 -21.38 -4.32 5.83
N SER A 49 -22.19 -3.33 6.19
CA SER A 49 -23.61 -3.53 6.51
C SER A 49 -24.49 -2.45 5.90
N LEU A 50 -25.79 -2.69 5.88
CA LEU A 50 -26.80 -1.66 5.65
C LEU A 50 -27.20 -1.06 7.00
N VAL A 51 -27.33 0.26 7.04
CA VAL A 51 -27.73 1.00 8.23
C VAL A 51 -28.72 2.08 7.85
N GLU A 52 -29.73 2.27 8.70
CA GLU A 52 -30.74 3.29 8.51
C GLU A 52 -30.12 4.71 8.60
N PRO A 53 -30.62 5.69 7.84
CA PRO A 53 -30.11 7.06 7.90
C PRO A 53 -30.23 7.73 9.28
N ALA A 54 -31.19 7.28 10.10
CA ALA A 54 -31.36 7.80 11.46
C ALA A 54 -30.21 7.39 12.40
N ASP A 55 -29.57 6.27 12.11
CA ASP A 55 -28.46 5.71 12.88
C ASP A 55 -27.10 6.16 12.35
N ILE A 56 -27.05 7.27 11.61
CA ILE A 56 -25.83 7.83 11.03
C ILE A 56 -25.72 9.31 11.39
N VAL A 57 -24.55 9.69 11.91
CA VAL A 57 -24.17 11.09 12.15
C VAL A 57 -22.90 11.38 11.39
N ASP A 58 -22.92 12.35 10.47
CA ASP A 58 -21.74 12.84 9.79
C ASP A 58 -21.26 14.19 10.35
N SER A 59 -20.08 14.62 9.93
CA SER A 59 -19.47 15.90 10.33
C SER A 59 -20.24 17.14 9.83
N VAL A 60 -20.99 17.00 8.75
CA VAL A 60 -21.78 18.07 8.10
C VAL A 60 -23.12 18.25 8.81
N TRP A 61 -23.52 17.32 9.66
CA TRP A 61 -24.77 17.34 10.41
C TRP A 61 -24.77 18.47 11.45
N LEU A 62 -25.35 19.62 11.11
CA LEU A 62 -25.40 20.89 11.90
C LEU A 62 -26.21 20.79 13.22
N ASP A 63 -26.03 19.72 13.99
CA ASP A 63 -26.73 19.45 15.24
C ASP A 63 -25.74 19.25 16.38
N CYS A 64 -25.25 20.36 16.93
CA CYS A 64 -24.30 20.36 18.03
C CYS A 64 -24.85 19.66 19.29
N LYS A 65 -26.17 19.64 19.49
CA LYS A 65 -26.78 19.06 20.68
C LYS A 65 -26.76 17.53 20.61
N ASN A 66 -27.22 16.96 19.49
CA ASN A 66 -27.20 15.52 19.31
C ASN A 66 -25.76 14.97 19.24
N ARG A 67 -24.81 15.70 18.66
CA ARG A 67 -23.38 15.32 18.70
C ARG A 67 -22.85 15.15 20.12
N ARG A 68 -23.27 15.98 21.08
CA ARG A 68 -22.85 15.89 22.50
C ARG A 68 -23.49 14.72 23.24
N MET A 69 -24.57 14.15 22.70
CA MET A 69 -25.25 12.98 23.27
C MET A 69 -24.67 11.66 22.75
N ILE A 70 -23.77 11.70 21.77
CA ILE A 70 -23.14 10.52 21.17
C ILE A 70 -22.22 9.86 22.20
N TRP A 71 -22.47 8.59 22.49
CA TRP A 71 -21.60 7.77 23.33
C TRP A 71 -20.64 6.96 22.47
N LEU A 72 -19.38 7.41 22.46
CA LEU A 72 -18.31 6.74 21.75
C LEU A 72 -17.81 5.54 22.56
N ARG A 73 -17.42 4.48 21.87
CA ARG A 73 -16.75 3.33 22.49
C ARG A 73 -15.31 3.20 22.03
N ARG A 74 -14.60 2.22 22.60
CA ARG A 74 -13.23 1.87 22.25
C ARG A 74 -13.12 1.47 20.78
N TRP A 75 -12.29 2.20 20.05
CA TRP A 75 -11.76 1.83 18.76
C TRP A 75 -10.29 2.27 18.69
N LYS A 76 -9.51 1.66 17.80
CA LYS A 76 -8.13 2.13 17.54
C LYS A 76 -8.13 3.41 16.73
N HIS A 77 -7.30 4.38 17.09
CA HIS A 77 -7.06 5.56 16.29
C HIS A 77 -6.31 5.20 14.99
N THR A 78 -6.40 6.06 13.98
CA THR A 78 -5.74 5.83 12.68
C THR A 78 -4.22 5.69 12.83
N CYS A 79 -3.59 6.48 13.70
CA CYS A 79 -2.17 6.37 14.03
C CYS A 79 -1.79 5.12 14.83
N GLU A 80 -2.76 4.37 15.37
CA GLU A 80 -2.52 3.11 16.08
C GLU A 80 -2.72 1.89 15.18
N VAL A 81 -3.13 2.11 13.93
CA VAL A 81 -3.34 1.06 12.94
C VAL A 81 -2.26 1.21 11.89
N GLU A 82 -1.46 0.15 11.75
CA GLU A 82 -0.39 0.11 10.76
C GLU A 82 -0.96 0.23 9.35
N ASN A 83 -0.35 1.10 8.55
CA ASN A 83 -0.61 1.24 7.14
C ASN A 83 0.50 0.58 6.31
N SER A 84 0.37 0.68 4.99
CA SER A 84 1.34 0.20 4.00
C SER A 84 2.74 0.80 4.19
N GLU A 85 2.86 2.09 4.53
CA GLU A 85 4.13 2.74 4.81
C GLU A 85 4.78 2.17 6.07
N ASP A 86 4.01 1.97 7.15
CA ASP A 86 4.49 1.37 8.41
C ASP A 86 5.02 -0.06 8.19
N ILE A 87 4.35 -0.83 7.31
CA ILE A 87 4.77 -2.18 6.94
C ILE A 87 6.08 -2.15 6.13
N LEU A 88 6.21 -1.19 5.20
CA LEU A 88 7.36 -1.09 4.29
C LEU A 88 8.57 -0.34 4.90
N ALA A 89 8.36 0.43 5.96
CA ALA A 89 9.39 1.24 6.63
C ALA A 89 10.48 0.41 7.29
N ASP A 90 10.15 -0.79 7.78
CA ASP A 90 11.12 -1.72 8.36
C ASP A 90 11.16 -3.05 7.59
N PRO A 91 12.11 -3.18 6.65
CA PRO A 91 12.31 -4.41 5.89
C PRO A 91 12.56 -5.65 6.75
N THR A 92 12.98 -5.52 8.01
CA THR A 92 13.31 -6.68 8.86
C THR A 92 12.08 -7.40 9.42
N ARG A 93 10.92 -6.74 9.44
CA ARG A 93 9.69 -7.24 10.08
C ARG A 93 9.05 -8.41 9.36
N ILE A 94 9.15 -8.44 8.04
CA ILE A 94 8.50 -9.45 7.19
C ILE A 94 9.58 -10.26 6.46
N PRO A 95 9.91 -11.47 6.95
CA PRO A 95 10.90 -12.32 6.30
C PRO A 95 10.52 -12.66 4.86
N TYR A 96 11.52 -12.68 3.96
CA TYR A 96 11.34 -13.19 2.61
C TYR A 96 11.00 -14.68 2.61
N THR A 97 10.33 -15.13 1.54
CA THR A 97 10.01 -16.55 1.33
C THR A 97 11.09 -17.24 0.51
N LYS A 98 11.19 -18.57 0.62
CA LYS A 98 12.12 -19.35 -0.20
C LYS A 98 11.93 -19.09 -1.70
N ASP A 99 10.69 -18.97 -2.16
CA ASP A 99 10.38 -18.67 -3.56
C ASP A 99 11.02 -17.34 -4.03
N ILE A 100 11.05 -16.32 -3.16
CA ILE A 100 11.70 -15.04 -3.46
C ILE A 100 13.21 -15.19 -3.48
N ASP A 101 13.76 -15.98 -2.56
CA ASP A 101 15.19 -16.27 -2.51
C ASP A 101 15.67 -17.02 -3.75
N ASP A 102 14.98 -18.08 -4.14
CA ASP A 102 15.27 -18.89 -5.32
C ASP A 102 15.16 -18.03 -6.60
N LEU A 103 14.22 -17.08 -6.65
CA LEU A 103 14.00 -16.16 -7.78
C LEU A 103 15.09 -15.08 -7.88
N LEU A 104 15.45 -14.42 -6.78
CA LEU A 104 16.36 -13.28 -6.79
C LEU A 104 17.83 -13.67 -6.70
N SER A 105 18.15 -14.83 -6.11
CA SER A 105 19.53 -15.31 -5.95
C SER A 105 20.35 -15.35 -7.24
N PRO A 106 19.81 -15.81 -8.39
CA PRO A 106 20.55 -15.79 -9.67
C PRO A 106 20.98 -14.39 -10.11
N PHE A 107 20.25 -13.34 -9.69
CA PHE A 107 20.49 -11.96 -10.09
C PHE A 107 21.27 -11.15 -9.05
N ARG A 108 21.77 -11.80 -8.00
CA ARG A 108 22.43 -11.16 -6.87
C ARG A 108 23.58 -10.24 -7.26
N ASP A 109 24.40 -10.66 -8.21
CA ASP A 109 25.54 -9.87 -8.68
C ASP A 109 25.09 -8.59 -9.39
N ILE A 110 24.03 -8.68 -10.21
CA ILE A 110 23.43 -7.54 -10.91
C ILE A 110 22.85 -6.56 -9.88
N LEU A 111 22.07 -7.06 -8.92
CA LEU A 111 21.45 -6.24 -7.88
C LEU A 111 22.49 -5.60 -6.96
N SER A 112 23.59 -6.29 -6.65
CA SER A 112 24.71 -5.75 -5.88
C SER A 112 25.36 -4.60 -6.64
N LYS A 113 25.71 -4.79 -7.93
CA LYS A 113 26.31 -3.75 -8.77
C LYS A 113 25.41 -2.53 -8.92
N LEU A 114 24.09 -2.71 -9.03
CA LEU A 114 23.13 -1.61 -9.03
C LEU A 114 23.14 -0.84 -7.72
N THR A 115 23.17 -1.55 -6.59
CA THR A 115 23.18 -0.97 -5.23
C THR A 115 24.48 -0.22 -4.95
N THR A 116 25.61 -0.70 -5.45
CA THR A 116 26.93 -0.04 -5.31
C THR A 116 27.26 0.92 -6.46
N HIS A 117 26.29 1.21 -7.33
CA HIS A 117 26.42 2.16 -8.45
C HIS A 117 27.53 1.82 -9.48
N GLN A 118 27.84 0.55 -9.65
CA GLN A 118 28.80 0.04 -10.64
C GLN A 118 28.14 -0.14 -12.02
N PHE A 119 27.58 0.95 -12.57
CA PHE A 119 26.76 0.88 -13.79
C PHE A 119 27.53 0.53 -15.07
N GLU A 120 28.84 0.78 -15.08
CA GLU A 120 29.74 0.46 -16.19
C GLU A 120 29.86 -1.06 -16.40
N ASP A 121 29.83 -1.82 -15.31
CA ASP A 121 29.91 -3.29 -15.31
C ASP A 121 28.59 -3.97 -15.73
N LEU A 122 27.55 -3.17 -16.00
CA LEU A 122 26.20 -3.59 -16.36
C LEU A 122 25.83 -3.16 -17.80
N LYS A 123 26.79 -2.80 -18.65
CA LYS A 123 26.52 -2.35 -20.02
C LYS A 123 25.92 -3.42 -20.93
N GLY A 124 26.16 -4.69 -20.65
CA GLY A 124 25.61 -5.83 -21.41
C GLY A 124 24.29 -6.38 -20.87
N GLU A 125 23.83 -5.90 -19.71
CA GLU A 125 22.66 -6.44 -19.02
C GLU A 125 21.38 -5.69 -19.41
N VAL A 126 20.29 -6.42 -19.63
CA VAL A 126 18.99 -5.84 -19.96
C VAL A 126 18.28 -5.40 -18.68
N ILE A 127 18.32 -4.09 -18.40
CA ILE A 127 17.71 -3.48 -17.20
C ILE A 127 16.72 -2.40 -17.64
N SER A 128 15.46 -2.79 -17.89
CA SER A 128 14.44 -1.90 -18.46
C SER A 128 14.20 -0.62 -17.63
N VAL A 129 14.31 -0.71 -16.30
CA VAL A 129 14.18 0.43 -15.39
C VAL A 129 15.32 1.44 -15.58
N LYS A 130 16.55 0.95 -15.80
CA LYS A 130 17.73 1.80 -16.06
C LYS A 130 17.56 2.55 -17.37
N SER A 131 17.19 1.86 -18.45
CA SER A 131 16.95 2.48 -19.75
C SER A 131 15.84 3.54 -19.71
N TRP A 132 14.80 3.30 -18.91
CA TRP A 132 13.75 4.30 -18.68
C TRP A 132 14.28 5.54 -17.94
N LEU A 133 15.04 5.36 -16.85
CA LEU A 133 15.63 6.48 -16.11
C LEU A 133 16.59 7.31 -16.98
N GLU A 134 17.45 6.65 -17.77
CA GLU A 134 18.34 7.31 -18.73
C GLU A 134 17.56 8.17 -19.73
N GLY A 135 16.42 7.65 -20.22
CA GLY A 135 15.49 8.40 -21.09
C GLY A 135 14.87 9.63 -20.43
N THR A 136 14.67 9.63 -19.11
CA THR A 136 14.16 10.79 -18.36
C THR A 136 15.21 11.87 -18.08
N LYS A 137 16.49 11.61 -18.40
CA LYS A 137 17.65 12.49 -18.09
C LYS A 137 17.81 12.80 -16.60
N ARG A 138 17.30 11.96 -15.70
CA ARG A 138 17.44 12.10 -14.25
C ARG A 138 18.58 11.23 -13.72
N PRO A 139 19.18 11.55 -12.55
CA PRO A 139 20.28 10.76 -12.00
C PRO A 139 19.84 9.35 -11.60
N LEU A 140 20.60 8.31 -11.99
CA LEU A 140 20.27 6.92 -11.70
C LEU A 140 20.30 6.56 -10.20
N THR A 141 21.09 7.29 -9.42
CA THR A 141 21.36 6.99 -8.00
C THR A 141 20.38 7.66 -7.04
N SER A 142 19.75 8.76 -7.44
CA SER A 142 18.91 9.58 -6.55
C SER A 142 17.48 9.77 -7.06
N THR A 143 17.13 9.21 -8.21
CA THR A 143 15.77 9.29 -8.73
C THR A 143 14.90 8.19 -8.14
N LEU A 144 13.88 8.60 -7.39
CA LEU A 144 12.85 7.69 -6.90
C LEU A 144 12.07 7.06 -8.05
N VAL A 145 11.85 5.75 -7.97
CA VAL A 145 11.04 4.99 -8.91
C VAL A 145 9.75 4.55 -8.19
N PRO A 146 8.65 5.33 -8.33
CA PRO A 146 7.42 5.10 -7.54
C PRO A 146 6.53 3.97 -8.10
N HIS A 147 6.98 3.30 -9.16
CA HIS A 147 6.21 2.29 -9.88
C HIS A 147 6.50 0.90 -9.33
N VAL A 148 5.46 0.26 -8.80
CA VAL A 148 5.53 -1.08 -8.19
C VAL A 148 4.60 -2.09 -8.87
N GLY A 149 3.86 -1.68 -9.91
CA GLY A 149 2.93 -2.54 -10.63
C GLY A 149 1.78 -3.04 -9.78
N SER A 150 1.48 -4.33 -9.93
CA SER A 150 0.43 -5.07 -9.20
C SER A 150 0.96 -5.77 -7.94
N LEU A 151 2.18 -5.46 -7.48
CA LEU A 151 2.75 -6.10 -6.31
C LEU A 151 1.99 -5.72 -5.02
N SER A 152 1.59 -6.73 -4.26
CA SER A 152 1.00 -6.51 -2.94
C SER A 152 2.01 -5.88 -1.97
N VAL A 153 1.52 -5.16 -0.95
CA VAL A 153 2.36 -4.62 0.15
C VAL A 153 3.25 -5.70 0.75
N LEU A 154 2.69 -6.91 0.94
CA LEU A 154 3.43 -8.04 1.49
C LEU A 154 4.53 -8.54 0.55
N GLY A 155 4.25 -8.62 -0.75
CA GLY A 155 5.26 -9.00 -1.76
C GLY A 155 6.43 -8.01 -1.76
N ARG A 156 6.12 -6.70 -1.73
CA ARG A 156 7.14 -5.65 -1.63
C ARG A 156 7.96 -5.73 -0.34
N ALA A 157 7.31 -5.92 0.81
CA ALA A 157 7.99 -6.04 2.09
C ALA A 157 8.96 -7.23 2.11
N ARG A 158 8.56 -8.37 1.53
CA ARG A 158 9.42 -9.56 1.42
C ARG A 158 10.62 -9.33 0.49
N ILE A 159 10.42 -8.67 -0.66
CA ILE A 159 11.53 -8.31 -1.55
C ILE A 159 12.48 -7.32 -0.86
N ALA A 160 11.94 -6.33 -0.15
CA ALA A 160 12.74 -5.39 0.64
C ALA A 160 13.55 -6.10 1.75
N ASN A 161 12.96 -7.10 2.42
CA ASN A 161 13.67 -7.94 3.39
C ASN A 161 14.83 -8.69 2.76
N TRP A 162 14.62 -9.27 1.57
CA TRP A 162 15.68 -9.95 0.81
C TRP A 162 16.85 -9.00 0.49
N PHE A 163 16.54 -7.77 0.05
CA PHE A 163 17.52 -6.71 -0.14
C PHE A 163 18.29 -6.39 1.15
N ASP A 164 17.58 -6.25 2.26
CA ASP A 164 18.22 -5.92 3.53
C ASP A 164 19.16 -7.03 4.01
N VAL A 165 18.81 -8.30 3.75
CA VAL A 165 19.66 -9.44 4.14
C VAL A 165 20.91 -9.52 3.25
N TYR A 166 20.78 -9.31 1.95
CA TYR A 166 21.84 -9.66 1.00
C TYR A 166 22.62 -8.47 0.40
N MET A 167 22.01 -7.29 0.35
CA MET A 167 22.64 -6.08 -0.21
C MET A 167 23.20 -5.16 0.88
N THR A 168 22.50 -5.01 2.00
CA THR A 168 22.95 -4.15 3.12
C THR A 168 23.53 -4.92 4.29
N LEU A 169 23.41 -6.25 4.32
CA LEU A 169 23.78 -7.07 5.48
C LEU A 169 23.14 -6.56 6.78
N LYS A 170 21.93 -6.01 6.68
CA LYS A 170 21.14 -5.37 7.75
C LYS A 170 21.71 -4.04 8.28
N ASP A 171 22.64 -3.43 7.56
CA ASP A 171 23.08 -2.06 7.83
C ASP A 171 22.00 -1.05 7.41
N LYS A 172 21.55 -0.23 8.37
CA LYS A 172 20.48 0.75 8.16
C LYS A 172 20.91 1.91 7.28
N GLU A 173 22.16 2.34 7.34
CA GLU A 173 22.64 3.50 6.55
C GLU A 173 22.66 3.17 5.06
N ILE A 174 23.03 1.93 4.72
CA ILE A 174 23.09 1.47 3.34
C ILE A 174 21.68 1.27 2.74
N ARG A 175 20.62 1.18 3.56
CA ARG A 175 19.24 1.09 3.04
C ARG A 175 18.86 2.26 2.14
N LEU A 176 19.40 3.45 2.44
CA LEU A 176 19.15 4.65 1.67
C LEU A 176 19.70 4.58 0.23
N SER A 177 20.54 3.61 -0.13
CA SER A 177 21.05 3.47 -1.49
C SER A 177 20.11 2.72 -2.44
N TRP A 178 19.13 1.99 -1.92
CA TRP A 178 18.19 1.20 -2.74
C TRP A 178 16.72 1.40 -2.40
N LEU A 179 16.37 1.88 -1.19
CA LEU A 179 14.98 2.03 -0.79
C LEU A 179 14.27 3.08 -1.66
N GLY A 180 13.39 2.61 -2.54
CA GLY A 180 12.67 3.45 -3.49
C GLY A 180 13.44 3.82 -4.77
N TYR A 181 14.65 3.27 -4.97
CA TYR A 181 15.53 3.58 -6.11
C TYR A 181 15.61 2.46 -7.14
N LEU A 182 16.44 2.65 -8.16
CA LEU A 182 16.67 1.72 -9.26
C LEU A 182 16.89 0.25 -8.82
N PRO A 183 17.69 -0.08 -7.78
CA PRO A 183 17.99 -1.48 -7.46
C PRO A 183 16.74 -2.28 -7.07
N ILE A 184 15.94 -1.76 -6.13
CA ILE A 184 14.71 -2.45 -5.70
C ILE A 184 13.64 -2.44 -6.79
N ALA A 185 13.56 -1.36 -7.57
CA ALA A 185 12.63 -1.29 -8.69
C ALA A 185 12.92 -2.34 -9.76
N HIS A 186 14.20 -2.63 -10.02
CA HIS A 186 14.58 -3.72 -10.92
C HIS A 186 14.24 -5.10 -10.34
N ALA A 187 14.38 -5.30 -9.03
CA ALA A 187 13.95 -6.54 -8.38
C ALA A 187 12.43 -6.77 -8.47
N TYR A 188 11.64 -5.70 -8.40
CA TYR A 188 10.20 -5.79 -8.72
C TYR A 188 9.97 -6.22 -10.16
N THR A 189 10.74 -5.69 -11.12
CA THR A 189 10.66 -6.13 -12.52
C THR A 189 11.00 -7.62 -12.66
N LEU A 190 12.06 -8.11 -12.00
CA LEU A 190 12.45 -9.53 -12.01
C LEU A 190 11.32 -10.42 -11.46
N TYR A 191 10.71 -10.01 -10.35
CA TYR A 191 9.60 -10.75 -9.74
C TYR A 191 8.37 -10.81 -10.66
N ILE A 192 8.03 -9.68 -11.29
CA ILE A 192 6.90 -9.61 -12.24
C ILE A 192 7.22 -10.46 -13.48
N ALA A 193 8.45 -10.41 -14.01
CA ALA A 193 8.88 -11.22 -15.16
C ALA A 193 8.75 -12.72 -14.88
N HIS A 194 9.19 -13.17 -13.71
CA HIS A 194 8.99 -14.56 -13.29
C HIS A 194 7.51 -14.92 -13.10
N SER A 195 6.65 -13.97 -12.72
CA SER A 195 5.21 -14.24 -12.66
C SER A 195 4.61 -14.42 -14.06
N LEU A 196 5.12 -13.67 -15.05
CA LEU A 196 4.70 -13.77 -16.45
C LEU A 196 5.16 -15.07 -17.12
N THR A 197 6.21 -15.75 -16.66
CA THR A 197 6.59 -17.05 -17.26
C THR A 197 5.52 -18.13 -17.09
N PHE A 198 4.58 -17.95 -16.16
CA PHE A 198 3.46 -18.86 -15.94
C PHE A 198 2.18 -18.47 -16.72
N ASP A 199 2.17 -17.33 -17.41
CA ASP A 199 1.03 -16.91 -18.25
C ASP A 199 1.20 -17.49 -19.67
N GLU A 200 0.18 -18.22 -20.13
CA GLU A 200 0.12 -18.86 -21.44
C GLU A 200 0.41 -17.90 -22.61
N LYS A 201 0.11 -16.60 -22.45
CA LYS A 201 0.33 -15.58 -23.49
C LYS A 201 1.79 -15.15 -23.65
N THR A 202 2.65 -15.47 -22.70
CA THR A 202 4.03 -14.99 -22.62
C THR A 202 5.06 -16.11 -22.61
N VAL A 203 4.63 -17.37 -22.73
CA VAL A 203 5.49 -18.57 -22.70
C VAL A 203 6.56 -18.60 -23.79
N GLU A 204 6.29 -18.02 -24.96
CA GLU A 204 7.23 -18.03 -26.09
C GLU A 204 8.27 -16.89 -26.08
N LEU A 205 8.19 -15.98 -25.10
CA LEU A 205 9.06 -14.81 -25.06
C LEU A 205 10.42 -15.16 -24.47
N SER A 206 11.46 -14.53 -25.02
CA SER A 206 12.79 -14.54 -24.40
C SER A 206 12.77 -13.83 -23.04
N TRP A 207 13.76 -14.13 -22.18
CA TRP A 207 13.88 -13.48 -20.88
C TRP A 207 13.99 -11.94 -20.98
N GLU A 208 14.70 -11.43 -21.98
CA GLU A 208 14.84 -9.99 -22.21
C GLU A 208 13.51 -9.33 -22.59
N GLU A 209 12.71 -10.00 -23.43
CA GLU A 209 11.37 -9.55 -23.79
C GLU A 209 10.41 -9.60 -22.59
N LEU A 210 10.52 -10.64 -21.75
CA LEU A 210 9.77 -10.75 -20.49
C LEU A 210 10.09 -9.60 -19.54
N LEU A 211 11.37 -9.22 -19.40
CA LEU A 211 11.76 -8.06 -18.58
C LEU A 211 11.14 -6.75 -19.12
N GLY A 212 11.15 -6.58 -20.44
CA GLY A 212 10.50 -5.43 -21.09
C GLY A 212 8.99 -5.39 -20.84
N GLN A 213 8.30 -6.53 -20.89
CA GLN A 213 6.88 -6.62 -20.57
C GLN A 213 6.60 -6.42 -19.09
N ALA A 214 7.40 -7.02 -18.21
CA ALA A 214 7.30 -6.88 -16.77
C ALA A 214 7.43 -5.41 -16.35
N TRP A 215 8.36 -4.68 -16.97
CA TRP A 215 8.51 -3.25 -16.73
C TRP A 215 7.28 -2.45 -17.19
N LYS A 216 6.68 -2.80 -18.34
CA LYS A 216 5.42 -2.18 -18.78
C LYS A 216 4.30 -2.44 -17.76
N VAL A 217 4.15 -3.68 -17.28
CA VAL A 217 3.18 -4.01 -16.22
C VAL A 217 3.43 -3.18 -14.96
N GLN A 218 4.70 -3.07 -14.56
CA GLN A 218 5.13 -2.26 -13.42
C GLN A 218 4.76 -0.77 -13.58
N LEU A 219 4.94 -0.21 -14.77
CA LEU A 219 4.58 1.16 -15.12
C LEU A 219 3.07 1.39 -15.23
N THR A 220 2.31 0.43 -15.76
CA THR A 220 0.86 0.53 -15.91
C THR A 220 0.11 0.40 -14.59
N GLY A 221 0.77 -0.14 -13.55
CA GLY A 221 0.27 -0.05 -12.19
C GLY A 221 0.14 1.40 -11.76
N THR A 222 -0.98 1.73 -11.09
CA THR A 222 -1.12 3.00 -10.40
C THR A 222 0.10 3.21 -9.48
N PRO A 223 0.71 4.42 -9.43
CA PRO A 223 1.87 4.68 -8.58
C PRO A 223 1.65 4.20 -7.15
N SER A 224 2.68 3.68 -6.49
CA SER A 224 2.58 3.12 -5.13
C SER A 224 1.88 4.06 -4.15
N TRP A 225 2.24 5.35 -4.16
CA TRP A 225 1.61 6.37 -3.31
C TRP A 225 0.11 6.61 -3.56
N LEU A 226 -0.44 6.17 -4.71
CA LEU A 226 -1.87 6.24 -5.04
C LEU A 226 -2.60 4.92 -4.79
N VAL A 227 -1.90 3.77 -4.88
CA VAL A 227 -2.47 2.43 -4.61
C VAL A 227 -2.61 2.16 -3.12
N ASP A 228 -1.67 2.67 -2.35
CA ASP A 228 -1.51 2.36 -0.94
C ASP A 228 -2.30 3.28 0.00
N VAL A 229 -3.13 4.17 -0.56
CA VAL A 229 -3.97 5.07 0.23
C VAL A 229 -5.00 4.24 0.98
N ASP A 230 -4.85 4.22 2.30
CA ASP A 230 -5.81 3.60 3.19
C ASP A 230 -7.04 4.49 3.32
N VAL A 231 -8.00 4.27 2.42
CA VAL A 231 -9.20 5.10 2.32
C VAL A 231 -9.99 5.11 3.63
N GLU A 232 -10.01 4.01 4.38
CA GLU A 232 -10.67 3.98 5.68
C GLU A 232 -9.96 4.89 6.70
N CYS A 233 -8.62 4.88 6.74
CA CYS A 233 -7.84 5.80 7.57
C CYS A 233 -8.10 7.26 7.19
N GLU A 234 -8.07 7.59 5.90
CA GLU A 234 -8.32 8.94 5.40
C GLU A 234 -9.73 9.43 5.78
N CYS A 235 -10.74 8.59 5.57
CA CYS A 235 -12.12 8.91 5.97
C CYS A 235 -12.23 9.16 7.48
N LEU A 236 -11.54 8.36 8.31
CA LEU A 236 -11.57 8.51 9.76
C LEU A 236 -10.77 9.74 10.23
N TYR A 237 -9.65 10.05 9.58
CA TYR A 237 -8.87 11.25 9.85
C TYR A 237 -9.71 12.50 9.56
N GLN A 238 -10.33 12.57 8.38
CA GLN A 238 -11.22 13.67 8.00
C GLN A 238 -12.40 13.80 8.95
N LEU A 239 -13.05 12.69 9.33
CA LEU A 239 -14.12 12.70 10.32
C LEU A 239 -13.66 13.32 11.64
N LYS A 240 -12.46 12.97 12.11
CA LYS A 240 -11.91 13.52 13.35
C LYS A 240 -11.61 15.01 13.26
N GLU A 241 -10.99 15.46 12.16
CA GLU A 241 -10.75 16.88 11.91
C GLU A 241 -12.07 17.67 11.96
N GLU A 242 -13.04 17.23 11.15
CA GLU A 242 -14.29 17.98 10.98
C GLU A 242 -15.19 17.91 12.22
N MET A 243 -15.24 16.78 12.94
CA MET A 243 -16.07 16.66 14.16
C MET A 243 -15.43 17.27 15.40
N PHE A 244 -14.11 17.17 15.57
CA PHE A 244 -13.46 17.47 16.87
C PHE A 244 -12.49 18.64 16.84
N LYS A 245 -11.99 19.07 15.66
CA LYS A 245 -11.04 20.19 15.56
C LYS A 245 -11.64 21.47 15.01
N VAL A 246 -12.60 21.39 14.07
CA VAL A 246 -13.23 22.58 13.44
C VAL A 246 -14.42 23.12 14.25
N SER A 247 -14.66 22.62 15.48
CA SER A 247 -15.79 23.04 16.32
C SER A 247 -15.51 24.30 17.18
N ALA A 248 -14.71 25.25 16.69
CA ALA A 248 -14.43 26.53 17.35
C ALA A 248 -15.16 27.69 16.66
#